data_AF-A0A2D7PL23-F1
#
_entry.id   AF-A0A2D7PL23-F1
#
_cell.length_a   1.000
_cell.length_b   1.000
_cell.length_c   1.000
_cell.angle_alpha   90.00
_cell.angle_beta   90.00
_cell.angle_gamma   90.00
#
_symmetry.space_group_name_H-M   'P 1'
#
loop_
_entity.id
_entity.type
_entity.pdbx_description
1 polymer ?
#
loop_
_entity_poly.entity_id
_entity_poly.type
_entity_poly.pdbx_seq_one_letter_code
_entity_poly.pdbx_strand_id
1 'polypeptide(L)' 'MGHVPRTIRRALAQFIEEVGADSVVIVWTKTRRGVTSTHEATFGNEYACKGALESVLDDWTQPEAYEEDEEDGDSSS' A
#
# COMPACT_ATOMS: atom_id res chain seq x y z
N MET A 1 3.80 -12.84 -16.95
CA MET A 1 3.11 -12.39 -15.71
C MET A 1 3.16 -13.52 -14.69
N GLY A 2 3.77 -13.29 -13.54
CA GLY A 2 3.87 -14.30 -12.47
C GLY A 2 2.49 -14.69 -11.93
N HIS A 3 2.40 -15.88 -11.33
CA HIS A 3 1.15 -16.32 -10.72
C HIS A 3 0.82 -15.46 -9.49
N VAL A 4 -0.24 -14.65 -9.56
CA VAL A 4 -0.74 -13.89 -8.40
C VAL A 4 -1.30 -14.87 -7.36
N PRO A 5 -0.76 -14.89 -6.12
CA PRO A 5 -1.21 -15.81 -5.10
C PRO A 5 -2.72 -15.70 -4.82
N ARG A 6 -3.35 -16.81 -4.44
CA ARG A 6 -4.79 -16.83 -4.09
C ARG A 6 -5.15 -15.81 -3.01
N THR A 7 -4.29 -15.62 -2.02
CA THR A 7 -4.50 -14.65 -0.94
C THR A 7 -4.57 -13.21 -1.49
N ILE A 8 -3.69 -12.86 -2.42
CA ILE A 8 -3.67 -11.53 -3.05
C ILE A 8 -4.93 -11.32 -3.89
N ARG A 9 -5.37 -12.35 -4.65
CA ARG A 9 -6.63 -12.28 -5.39
C ARG A 9 -7.85 -12.09 -4.50
N ARG A 10 -7.88 -12.72 -3.32
CA ARG A 10 -8.95 -12.52 -2.34
C ARG A 10 -8.92 -11.10 -1.77
N ALA A 11 -7.75 -10.59 -1.40
CA ALA A 11 -7.61 -9.22 -0.92
C ALA A 11 -8.09 -8.21 -1.96
N LEU A 12 -7.70 -8.36 -3.23
CA LEU A 12 -8.21 -7.54 -4.33
C LEU A 12 -9.75 -7.58 -4.39
N ALA A 13 -10.35 -8.77 -4.38
CA ALA A 13 -11.80 -8.91 -4.42
C ALA A 13 -12.49 -8.20 -3.24
N GLN A 14 -11.95 -8.31 -2.02
CA GLN A 14 -12.54 -7.60 -0.86
C GLN A 14 -12.49 -6.08 -1.02
N PHE A 15 -11.38 -5.52 -1.48
CA PHE A 15 -11.31 -4.06 -1.71
C PHE A 15 -12.28 -3.61 -2.80
N ILE A 16 -12.48 -4.42 -3.84
CA ILE A 16 -13.41 -4.10 -4.92
C ILE A 16 -14.86 -4.23 -4.45
N GLU A 17 -15.21 -5.32 -3.76
CA GLU A 17 -16.60 -5.65 -3.44
C GLU A 17 -17.09 -4.99 -2.15
N GLU A 18 -16.25 -4.89 -1.12
CA GLU A 18 -16.65 -4.39 0.20
C GLU A 18 -16.41 -2.88 0.34
N VAL A 19 -15.31 -2.37 -0.23
CA VAL A 19 -14.95 -0.95 -0.15
C VAL A 19 -15.43 -0.17 -1.38
N GLY A 20 -15.72 -0.87 -2.49
CA GLY A 20 -16.09 -0.22 -3.75
C GLY A 20 -14.92 0.52 -4.39
N ALA A 21 -13.69 0.02 -4.20
CA ALA A 21 -12.50 0.68 -4.72
C ALA A 21 -12.46 0.65 -6.26
N ASP A 22 -12.32 1.82 -6.89
CA ASP A 22 -12.20 1.96 -8.34
C ASP A 22 -10.84 1.48 -8.88
N SER A 23 -9.80 1.54 -8.04
CA SER A 23 -8.45 1.06 -8.36
C SER A 23 -7.73 0.57 -7.11
N VAL A 24 -6.97 -0.51 -7.23
CA VAL A 24 -6.23 -1.13 -6.12
C VAL A 24 -4.83 -1.52 -6.58
N VAL A 25 -3.83 -1.19 -5.78
CA VAL A 25 -2.45 -1.66 -5.93
C VAL A 25 -2.05 -2.42 -4.68
N ILE A 26 -1.65 -3.68 -4.82
CA ILE A 26 -1.10 -4.48 -3.72
C ILE A 26 0.36 -4.78 -4.04
N VAL A 27 1.27 -4.25 -3.23
CA VAL A 27 2.70 -4.55 -3.28
C VAL A 27 3.05 -5.48 -2.12
N TRP A 28 3.78 -6.56 -2.40
CA TRP A 28 4.27 -7.45 -1.34
C TRP A 28 5.67 -7.95 -1.63
N THR A 29 6.39 -8.29 -0.57
CA THR A 29 7.69 -8.94 -0.67
C THR A 29 7.57 -10.43 -0.33
N LYS A 30 8.44 -11.22 -0.94
CA LYS A 30 8.59 -12.64 -0.66
C LYS A 30 10.05 -12.96 -0.49
N THR A 31 10.42 -13.36 0.72
CA THR A 31 11.78 -13.82 1.06
C THR A 31 11.84 -15.33 1.02
N ARG A 32 12.75 -15.90 0.22
CA ARG A 32 12.99 -17.34 0.15
C ARG A 32 14.48 -17.60 0.01
N ARG A 33 15.05 -18.42 0.90
CA ARG A 33 16.48 -18.81 0.89
C ARG A 33 17.42 -17.59 0.81
N GLY A 34 17.14 -16.55 1.59
CA GLY A 34 17.94 -15.32 1.63
C GLY A 34 17.73 -14.37 0.44
N VAL A 35 16.92 -14.74 -0.56
CA VAL A 35 16.56 -13.85 -1.67
C VAL A 35 15.19 -13.22 -1.39
N THR A 36 15.15 -11.90 -1.31
CA THR A 36 13.91 -11.12 -1.25
C THR A 36 13.52 -10.68 -2.65
N SER A 37 12.25 -10.86 -3.00
CA SER A 37 11.67 -10.44 -4.27
C SER A 37 10.42 -9.62 -4.01
N THR A 38 10.25 -8.53 -4.73
CA THR A 38 9.06 -7.69 -4.67
C THR A 38 8.12 -8.07 -5.82
N HIS A 39 6.83 -8.07 -5.54
CA HIS A 39 5.78 -8.42 -6.47
C HIS A 39 4.64 -7.43 -6.32
N GLU A 40 3.85 -7.29 -7.37
CA GLU A 40 2.69 -6.42 -7.39
C GLU A 40 1.50 -7.09 -8.08
N ALA A 41 0.30 -6.63 -7.73
CA ALA A 41 -0.93 -6.92 -8.43
C ALA A 41 -1.80 -5.66 -8.42
N THR A 42 -2.36 -5.35 -9.59
CA THR A 42 -3.17 -4.15 -9.80
C THR A 42 -4.57 -4.52 -10.28
N PHE A 43 -5.54 -3.66 -9.96
CA PHE A 43 -6.90 -3.70 -10.47
C PHE A 43 -7.38 -2.28 -10.79
N GLY A 44 -8.17 -2.13 -11.84
CA GLY A 44 -8.77 -0.86 -12.25
C GLY A 44 -7.96 -0.15 -13.35
N ASN A 45 -8.12 1.17 -13.44
CA ASN A 45 -7.42 1.98 -14.43
C ASN A 45 -5.90 2.00 -14.16
N GLU A 46 -5.09 1.72 -15.18
CA GLU A 46 -3.63 1.67 -15.06
C GLU A 46 -3.00 2.99 -14.60
N TYR A 47 -3.51 4.13 -15.09
CA TYR A 47 -3.01 5.46 -14.70
C TYR A 47 -3.37 5.81 -13.26
N ALA A 48 -4.56 5.39 -12.79
CA ALA A 48 -4.94 5.57 -11.39
C ALA A 48 -4.05 4.72 -10.47
N CYS A 49 -3.78 3.46 -10.84
CA CYS A 49 -2.87 2.59 -10.11
C CYS A 49 -1.45 3.18 -10.06
N LYS A 50 -0.95 3.70 -11.18
CA LYS A 50 0.36 4.33 -11.24
C LYS A 50 0.43 5.59 -10.37
N GLY A 51 -0.56 6.48 -10.46
CA GLY A 51 -0.62 7.68 -9.63
C GLY A 51 -0.69 7.37 -8.14
N ALA A 52 -1.42 6.33 -7.75
CA ALA A 52 -1.46 5.86 -6.36
C ALA A 52 -0.08 5.38 -5.87
N LEU A 53 0.66 4.65 -6.70
CA LEU A 53 2.00 4.19 -6.35
C LEU A 53 3.01 5.35 -6.27
N GLU A 54 2.94 6.30 -7.21
CA GLU A 54 3.77 7.51 -7.19
C GLU A 54 3.50 8.36 -5.95
N SER A 55 2.24 8.58 -5.59
CA SER A 55 1.87 9.30 -4.35
C SER A 55 2.45 8.65 -3.10
N VAL A 56 2.39 7.32 -2.99
CA VAL A 56 2.96 6.59 -1.84
C VAL A 56 4.48 6.73 -1.78
N LEU A 57 5.17 6.73 -2.93
CA LEU A 57 6.61 6.93 -2.99
C LEU A 57 6.99 8.38 -2.64
N ASP A 58 6.22 9.36 -3.09
CA ASP A 58 6.41 10.76 -2.75
C ASP A 58 6.24 10.98 -1.24
N ASP A 59 5.20 10.40 -0.63
CA ASP A 59 4.99 10.46 0.82
C ASP A 59 6.12 9.77 1.61
N TRP A 60 6.61 8.63 1.14
CA TRP A 60 7.72 7.91 1.78
C TRP A 60 9.08 8.60 1.65
N THR A 61 9.26 9.42 0.61
CA THR A 61 10.51 10.15 0.36
C THR A 61 10.51 11.54 0.97
N GLN A 62 9.38 11.98 1.54
CA GLN A 62 9.27 13.19 2.35
C GLN A 62 9.53 12.87 3.83
N PRO A 63 10.70 13.24 4.39
CA PRO A 63 11.07 12.94 5.78
C PRO A 63 10.25 13.70 6.84
N GLU A 64 9.30 14.55 6.44
CA GLU A 64 8.61 15.53 7.29
C GLU A 64 7.18 15.13 7.67
N ALA A 65 6.62 14.02 7.16
CA ALA A 65 5.20 13.67 7.35
C ALA A 65 4.89 12.80 8.58
N TYR A 66 5.88 12.47 9.39
CA TYR A 66 5.69 11.85 10.71
C TYR A 66 6.01 12.89 11.79
N GLU A 67 5.19 13.93 11.91
CA GLU A 67 5.08 14.61 13.19
C GLU A 67 4.47 13.58 14.15
N GLU A 68 5.30 13.04 15.05
CA GLU A 68 4.80 12.40 16.27
C GLU A 68 3.87 13.41 16.92
N ASP A 69 2.58 13.10 17.02
CA ASP A 69 1.67 13.80 17.92
C ASP A 69 2.28 13.66 19.34
N GLU A 70 3.12 14.63 19.73
CA GLU A 70 3.48 14.82 21.13
C GLU A 70 2.17 15.12 21.85
N GLU A 71 1.72 14.12 22.59
CA GLU A 71 0.62 14.18 23.53
C GLU A 71 0.89 15.33 24.50
N ASP A 72 0.38 16.53 24.17
CA ASP A 72 0.50 17.72 25.02
C ASP A 72 -0.30 17.47 26.30
N GLY A 73 0.41 16.91 27.27
CA GLY A 73 -0.07 16.62 28.60
C GLY A 73 -0.56 17.90 29.26
N ASP A 74 -1.87 17.93 29.48
CA ASP A 74 -2.55 18.81 30.42
C ASP A 74 -1.73 18.98 31.70
N SER A 75 -1.29 20.21 31.95
CA SER A 75 -0.78 20.64 33.24
C SER A 75 -1.07 22.13 33.40
N SER A 76 -2.33 22.42 33.67
CA SER A 76 -2.76 23.64 34.34
C SER A 76 -1.91 23.92 35.59
N SER A 77 -1.30 25.10 35.69
CA SER A 77 -0.95 25.82 36.93
C SER A 77 -0.56 27.26 36.66
#